data_AF-A0AA46A7P8-F1
#
_entry.id   AF-A0AA46A7P8-F1
#
_cell.length_a   1.000
_cell.length_b   1.000
_cell.length_c   1.000
_cell.angle_alpha   90.00
_cell.angle_beta   90.00
_cell.angle_gamma   90.00
#
_symmetry.space_group_name_H-M   'P 1'
#
loop_
_entity.id
_entity.type
_entity.pdbx_description
1 polymer ?
#
loop_
_entity_poly.entity_id
_entity_poly.type
_entity_poly.pdbx_seq_one_letter_code
_entity_poly.pdbx_strand_id
1 'polypeptide(L)'
;MRAENSGGQGTARSLNARQIRMPHSGHSLLPRKRLWGTLKAKHWKRSELTGDFAMRLWALIPLFLPISADAFTARNGMTATQIGPTEIAVAHEVRRDATDYWCAAGDFARQVLGQPGKTRIWRATPKPREAGRGIVFTLDPARKAEGAGVSQFGSGPRDGSLSVGMAVSNFCRLRIPFWVD
;
A
#
# COMPACT_ATOMS: atom_id res chain seq x y z
N MET A 1 -53.16 47.60 -7.44
CA MET A 1 -53.97 46.75 -6.54
C MET A 1 -53.02 46.09 -5.55
N ARG A 2 -53.41 46.14 -4.28
CA ARG A 2 -52.62 45.92 -3.06
C ARG A 2 -53.00 44.58 -2.44
N ALA A 3 -52.01 43.84 -1.92
CA ALA A 3 -52.04 42.92 -0.77
C ALA A 3 -50.70 42.15 -0.79
N GLU A 4 -49.68 42.41 0.04
CA GLU A 4 -49.57 42.29 1.50
C GLU A 4 -50.00 40.91 2.06
N ASN A 5 -49.03 40.02 2.30
CA ASN A 5 -48.92 39.27 3.57
C ASN A 5 -47.50 38.63 3.66
N SER A 6 -46.55 39.18 4.41
CA SER A 6 -46.35 39.11 5.87
C SER A 6 -45.66 37.82 6.35
N GLY A 7 -44.54 38.03 7.05
CA GLY A 7 -44.29 37.32 8.30
C GLY A 7 -43.13 36.35 8.30
N GLY A 8 -42.00 36.75 8.90
CA GLY A 8 -40.97 35.80 9.30
C GLY A 8 -39.58 36.34 9.60
N GLN A 9 -39.43 37.54 10.18
CA GLN A 9 -38.18 37.94 10.81
C GLN A 9 -38.01 37.18 12.13
N GLY A 10 -36.86 36.51 12.30
CA GLY A 10 -36.45 35.87 13.54
C GLY A 10 -34.96 36.10 13.77
N THR A 11 -34.67 37.13 14.53
CA THR A 11 -33.36 37.62 14.98
C THR A 11 -32.70 36.68 16.00
N ALA A 12 -31.36 36.67 15.94
CA ALA A 12 -30.39 36.61 17.05
C ALA A 12 -30.63 35.65 18.25
N ARG A 13 -29.68 34.73 18.47
CA ARG A 13 -29.07 34.40 19.78
C ARG A 13 -27.86 33.48 19.51
N SER A 14 -26.64 33.97 19.73
CA SER A 14 -25.93 33.95 21.01
C SER A 14 -25.38 32.57 21.37
N LEU A 15 -24.06 32.45 21.25
CA LEU A 15 -23.11 31.85 22.19
C LEU A 15 -23.53 30.52 22.85
N ASN A 16 -22.80 29.45 22.55
CA ASN A 16 -22.23 28.64 23.63
C ASN A 16 -20.98 27.88 23.19
N ALA A 17 -19.84 28.47 23.54
CA ALA A 17 -18.64 27.72 23.84
C ALA A 17 -18.96 26.76 24.99
N ARG A 18 -18.98 25.45 24.72
CA ARG A 18 -18.99 24.45 25.78
C ARG A 18 -17.70 23.65 25.75
N GLN A 19 -16.69 24.37 26.21
CA GLN A 19 -15.51 23.93 26.93
C GLN A 19 -15.79 22.66 27.76
N ILE A 20 -15.32 21.51 27.29
CA ILE A 20 -15.23 20.29 28.11
C ILE A 20 -13.88 20.36 28.83
N ARG A 21 -13.95 20.91 30.05
CA ARG A 21 -12.86 20.93 31.03
C ARG A 21 -12.86 19.57 31.74
N MET A 22 -11.65 19.01 31.89
CA MET A 22 -11.35 17.80 32.64
C MET A 22 -11.78 17.87 34.11
N PRO A 23 -11.86 16.71 34.79
CA PRO A 23 -11.45 16.60 36.17
C PRO A 23 -10.11 15.86 36.33
N HIS A 24 -9.24 16.51 37.10
CA HIS A 24 -8.02 15.99 37.71
C HIS A 24 -8.31 14.91 38.76
N SER A 25 -7.46 13.89 38.82
CA SER A 25 -6.96 13.19 40.03
C SER A 25 -6.16 11.98 39.54
N GLY A 26 -4.85 11.82 39.75
CA GLY A 26 -3.96 12.36 40.76
C GLY A 26 -3.65 11.26 41.77
N HIS A 27 -2.78 10.29 41.44
CA HIS A 27 -2.16 9.42 42.44
C HIS A 27 -0.77 8.92 42.00
N SER A 28 0.20 9.24 42.87
CA SER A 28 1.29 8.36 43.32
C SER A 28 2.58 8.27 42.49
N LEU A 29 3.48 9.18 42.86
CA LEU A 29 4.93 8.98 42.97
C LEU A 29 5.28 7.59 43.52
N LEU A 30 6.07 6.82 42.77
CA LEU A 30 7.10 5.95 43.34
C LEU A 30 8.34 5.96 42.42
N PRO A 31 9.53 6.32 42.95
CA PRO A 31 10.78 6.26 42.20
C PRO A 31 11.35 4.85 42.32
N ARG A 32 11.26 4.04 41.26
CA ARG A 32 11.95 2.73 41.23
C ARG A 32 13.30 2.86 40.55
N LYS A 33 14.28 2.98 41.43
CA LYS A 33 15.72 3.02 41.27
C LYS A 33 16.26 2.23 40.07
N ARG A 34 17.19 2.89 39.37
CA ARG A 34 18.25 2.29 38.56
C ARG A 34 18.81 1.05 39.25
N LEU A 35 18.69 -0.10 38.60
CA LEU A 35 19.63 -1.20 38.76
C LEU A 35 20.36 -1.34 37.43
N TRP A 36 21.50 -0.68 37.35
CA TRP A 36 22.55 -1.03 36.41
C TRP A 36 23.08 -2.41 36.83
N GLY A 37 22.52 -3.46 36.24
CA GLY A 37 23.13 -4.77 36.27
C GLY A 37 24.39 -4.71 35.42
N THR A 38 25.53 -4.70 36.09
CA THR A 38 26.84 -4.93 35.47
C THR A 38 26.84 -6.35 34.90
N LEU A 39 26.56 -6.47 33.61
CA LEU A 39 26.84 -7.69 32.86
C LEU A 39 28.35 -7.91 32.93
N LYS A 40 28.76 -8.82 33.82
CA LYS A 40 30.11 -9.38 33.87
C LYS A 40 30.48 -9.77 32.44
N ALA A 41 31.43 -9.04 31.87
CA ALA A 41 32.11 -9.44 30.65
C ALA A 41 32.69 -10.84 30.90
N LYS A 42 32.04 -11.84 30.32
CA LYS A 42 32.53 -13.21 30.32
C LYS A 42 33.81 -13.17 29.50
N HIS A 43 34.93 -13.32 30.20
CA HIS A 43 36.27 -13.38 29.62
C HIS A 43 36.31 -14.59 28.67
N TRP A 44 35.97 -14.36 27.40
CA TRP A 44 35.99 -15.39 26.38
C TRP A 44 37.45 -15.70 26.09
N LYS A 45 37.87 -16.90 26.48
CA LYS A 45 39.20 -17.43 26.22
C LYS A 45 39.40 -17.44 24.70
N ARG A 46 40.22 -16.53 24.20
CA ARG A 46 40.64 -16.47 22.80
C ARG A 46 41.42 -17.76 22.53
N SER A 47 40.75 -18.74 21.94
CA SER A 47 41.42 -19.92 21.38
C SER A 47 42.27 -19.42 20.23
N GLU A 48 43.58 -19.44 20.43
CA GLU A 48 44.57 -19.33 19.38
C GLU A 48 44.43 -20.59 18.49
N LEU A 49 43.52 -20.53 17.52
CA LEU A 49 43.47 -21.47 16.41
C LEU A 49 44.55 -21.05 15.42
N THR A 50 45.73 -21.52 15.75
CA THR A 50 46.88 -21.73 14.88
C THR A 50 46.48 -22.40 13.57
N GLY A 51 47.03 -21.87 12.48
CA GLY A 51 47.43 -22.64 11.29
C GLY A 51 46.31 -23.18 10.38
N ASP A 52 46.39 -22.80 9.10
CA ASP A 52 46.02 -23.64 7.95
C ASP A 52 44.58 -23.75 7.46
N PHE A 53 43.56 -23.18 8.12
CA PHE A 53 42.21 -23.10 7.54
C PHE A 53 41.87 -21.77 6.85
N ALA A 54 42.81 -20.82 6.82
CA ALA A 54 42.57 -19.44 6.37
C ALA A 54 42.45 -19.27 4.84
N MET A 55 42.74 -20.27 4.01
CA MET A 55 42.96 -20.06 2.57
C MET A 55 42.04 -20.86 1.63
N ARG A 56 40.98 -21.51 2.14
CA ARG A 56 40.08 -22.35 1.29
C ARG A 56 38.60 -22.33 1.68
N LEU A 57 38.18 -21.38 2.49
CA LEU A 57 36.77 -21.22 2.91
C LEU A 57 36.20 -19.83 2.60
N TRP A 58 36.86 -19.05 1.74
CA TRP A 58 36.36 -17.78 1.20
C TRP A 58 35.70 -17.91 -0.18
N ALA A 59 35.65 -19.12 -0.75
CA ALA A 59 35.13 -19.36 -2.11
C ALA A 59 33.65 -19.79 -2.17
N LEU A 60 32.90 -19.64 -1.08
CA LEU A 60 31.47 -19.93 -1.02
C LEU A 60 30.70 -18.74 -0.41
N ILE A 61 30.91 -17.54 -0.95
CA ILE A 61 29.87 -16.50 -0.88
C ILE A 61 28.78 -16.96 -1.84
N PRO A 62 27.64 -17.51 -1.38
CA PRO A 62 26.59 -17.87 -2.31
C PRO A 62 26.11 -16.56 -2.93
N LEU A 63 26.08 -16.59 -4.25
CA LEU A 63 25.47 -15.63 -5.15
C LEU A 63 23.98 -15.49 -4.76
N PHE A 64 23.67 -14.69 -3.74
CA PHE A 64 22.30 -14.26 -3.44
C PHE A 64 21.90 -13.22 -4.49
N LEU A 65 21.64 -13.70 -5.70
CA LEU A 65 21.03 -12.91 -6.75
C LEU A 65 19.64 -12.48 -6.28
N PRO A 66 19.26 -11.20 -6.43
CA PRO A 66 17.89 -10.79 -6.20
C PRO A 66 17.00 -11.44 -7.26
N ILE A 67 16.30 -12.51 -6.88
CA ILE A 67 15.24 -13.12 -7.69
C ILE A 67 14.04 -12.18 -7.56
N SER A 68 13.82 -11.31 -8.53
CA SER A 68 12.61 -10.49 -8.56
C SER A 68 12.10 -10.40 -9.98
N ALA A 69 11.42 -11.45 -10.40
CA ALA A 69 10.51 -11.45 -11.53
C ALA A 69 9.41 -12.50 -11.29
N ASP A 70 8.65 -12.34 -10.19
CA ASP A 70 7.41 -13.11 -10.01
C ASP A 70 6.40 -12.61 -11.04
N ALA A 71 6.24 -13.37 -12.12
CA ALA A 71 5.15 -13.19 -13.08
C ALA A 71 3.93 -13.95 -12.56
N PHE A 72 2.89 -13.21 -12.21
CA PHE A 72 1.65 -13.73 -11.66
C PHE A 72 0.49 -13.46 -12.60
N THR A 73 -0.29 -14.49 -12.86
CA THR A 73 -1.54 -14.38 -13.62
C THR A 73 -2.69 -14.08 -12.66
N ALA A 74 -3.26 -12.89 -12.76
CA ALA A 74 -4.42 -12.47 -11.99
C ALA A 74 -5.68 -13.23 -12.40
N ARG A 75 -6.71 -13.21 -11.53
CA ARG A 75 -7.99 -13.91 -11.77
C ARG A 75 -8.74 -13.50 -13.04
N ASN A 76 -8.47 -12.32 -13.59
CA ASN A 76 -9.01 -11.89 -14.88
C ASN A 76 -8.20 -12.37 -16.08
N GLY A 77 -7.13 -13.14 -15.85
CA GLY A 77 -6.22 -13.70 -16.85
C GLY A 77 -5.05 -12.81 -17.25
N MET A 78 -4.90 -11.62 -16.65
CA MET A 78 -3.80 -10.72 -17.00
C MET A 78 -2.53 -11.02 -16.21
N THR A 79 -1.39 -10.79 -16.85
CA THR A 79 -0.08 -11.00 -16.21
C THR A 79 0.42 -9.73 -15.55
N ALA A 80 0.78 -9.83 -14.27
CA ALA A 80 1.40 -8.78 -13.48
C ALA A 80 2.75 -9.26 -12.94
N THR A 81 3.73 -8.37 -12.92
CA THR A 81 5.10 -8.64 -12.46
C THR A 81 5.56 -7.53 -11.52
N GLN A 82 6.27 -7.89 -10.45
CA GLN A 82 6.97 -6.90 -9.64
C GLN A 82 8.21 -6.40 -10.38
N ILE A 83 8.32 -5.08 -10.57
CA ILE A 83 9.47 -4.45 -11.26
C ILE A 83 10.31 -3.55 -10.33
N GLY A 84 9.90 -3.44 -9.07
CA GLY A 84 10.58 -2.65 -8.05
C GLY A 84 9.99 -2.89 -6.66
N PRO A 85 10.49 -2.19 -5.62
CA PRO A 85 10.06 -2.42 -4.23
C PRO A 85 8.56 -2.20 -4.02
N THR A 86 7.94 -1.26 -4.74
CA THR A 86 6.50 -1.00 -4.65
C THR A 86 5.80 -1.02 -5.99
N GLU A 87 6.53 -1.26 -7.08
CA GLU A 87 6.03 -1.16 -8.44
C GLU A 87 5.61 -2.50 -9.03
N ILE A 88 4.45 -2.46 -9.68
CA ILE A 88 3.81 -3.60 -10.29
C ILE A 88 3.57 -3.24 -11.76
N ALA A 89 4.25 -3.91 -12.67
CA ALA A 89 3.94 -3.81 -14.09
C ALA A 89 2.85 -4.82 -14.45
N VAL A 90 1.81 -4.35 -15.11
CA VAL A 90 0.77 -5.20 -15.71
C VAL A 90 1.00 -5.20 -17.21
N ALA A 91 1.19 -6.39 -17.78
CA ALA A 91 1.50 -6.58 -19.20
C ALA A 91 0.38 -5.99 -20.09
N HIS A 92 0.77 -5.54 -21.28
CA HIS A 92 -0.21 -5.06 -22.24
C HIS A 92 -0.98 -6.23 -22.85
N GLU A 93 -2.30 -6.16 -22.77
CA GLU A 93 -3.19 -7.04 -23.52
C GLU A 93 -4.16 -6.20 -24.36
N VAL A 94 -4.46 -6.71 -25.56
CA VAL A 94 -5.41 -6.13 -26.50
C VAL A 94 -6.84 -6.40 -26.00
N ARG A 95 -7.77 -5.47 -26.23
CA ARG A 95 -9.18 -5.57 -25.79
C ARG A 95 -9.38 -5.64 -24.26
N ARG A 96 -8.52 -4.97 -23.48
CA ARG A 96 -8.65 -4.83 -22.02
C ARG A 96 -9.00 -3.42 -21.60
N ASP A 97 -9.92 -3.31 -20.65
CA ASP A 97 -10.34 -2.03 -20.09
C ASP A 97 -9.44 -1.61 -18.94
N ALA A 98 -9.45 -0.32 -18.59
CA ALA A 98 -8.66 0.21 -17.47
C ALA A 98 -8.94 -0.54 -16.15
N THR A 99 -10.17 -0.97 -15.92
CA THR A 99 -10.59 -1.75 -14.74
C THR A 99 -9.89 -3.11 -14.68
N ASP A 100 -9.64 -3.77 -15.82
CA ASP A 100 -8.90 -5.03 -15.84
C ASP A 100 -7.47 -4.82 -15.30
N TYR A 101 -6.80 -3.74 -15.70
CA TYR A 101 -5.45 -3.40 -15.18
C TYR A 101 -5.47 -3.13 -13.68
N TRP A 102 -6.51 -2.48 -13.16
CA TRP A 102 -6.70 -2.31 -11.72
C TRP A 102 -6.93 -3.65 -11.01
N CYS A 103 -7.73 -4.55 -11.58
CA CYS A 103 -7.88 -5.89 -11.03
C CYS A 103 -6.53 -6.61 -10.94
N ALA A 104 -5.76 -6.64 -12.02
CA ALA A 104 -4.50 -7.37 -12.06
C ALA A 104 -3.49 -6.84 -11.04
N ALA A 105 -3.35 -5.51 -10.94
CA ALA A 105 -2.50 -4.88 -9.94
C ALA A 105 -2.99 -5.14 -8.51
N GLY A 106 -4.31 -5.07 -8.27
CA GLY A 106 -4.90 -5.35 -6.97
C GLY A 106 -4.74 -6.80 -6.53
N ASP A 107 -4.93 -7.74 -7.45
CA ASP A 107 -4.79 -9.17 -7.17
C ASP A 107 -3.32 -9.53 -6.91
N PHE A 108 -2.39 -8.98 -7.70
CA PHE A 108 -0.95 -9.12 -7.45
C PHE A 108 -0.55 -8.56 -6.07
N ALA A 109 -0.98 -7.34 -5.75
CA ALA A 109 -0.67 -6.71 -4.47
C ALA A 109 -1.20 -7.54 -3.28
N ARG A 110 -2.37 -8.15 -3.43
CA ARG A 110 -2.96 -8.98 -2.38
C ARG A 110 -2.30 -10.35 -2.27
N GLN A 111 -2.14 -11.05 -3.39
CA GLN A 111 -1.76 -12.46 -3.42
C GLN A 111 -0.24 -12.66 -3.36
N VAL A 112 0.52 -11.81 -4.06
CA VAL A 112 1.98 -11.91 -4.16
C VAL A 112 2.66 -11.03 -3.12
N LEU A 113 2.24 -9.76 -3.00
CA LEU A 113 2.84 -8.82 -2.05
C LEU A 113 2.23 -8.86 -0.64
N GLY A 114 1.22 -9.71 -0.40
CA GLY A 114 0.57 -9.88 0.90
C GLY A 114 -0.09 -8.61 1.46
N GLN A 115 -0.43 -7.64 0.61
CA GLN A 115 -0.95 -6.35 1.06
C GLN A 115 -2.39 -6.47 1.56
N PRO A 116 -2.73 -5.83 2.70
CA PRO A 116 -4.09 -5.83 3.19
C PRO A 116 -5.03 -5.06 2.24
N GLY A 117 -6.32 -5.42 2.25
CA GLY A 117 -7.32 -4.83 1.35
C GLY A 117 -7.49 -3.29 1.47
N LYS A 118 -7.07 -2.70 2.58
CA LYS A 118 -7.07 -1.24 2.79
C LYS A 118 -5.87 -0.52 2.17
N THR A 119 -4.81 -1.24 1.80
CA THR A 119 -3.62 -0.67 1.15
C THR A 119 -4.03 0.03 -0.13
N ARG A 120 -3.44 1.19 -0.38
CA ARG A 120 -3.71 2.01 -1.55
C ARG A 120 -2.72 1.68 -2.66
N ILE A 121 -3.23 1.69 -3.88
CA ILE A 121 -2.48 1.50 -5.12
C ILE A 121 -2.71 2.74 -5.98
N TRP A 122 -1.65 3.25 -6.58
CA TRP A 122 -1.68 4.34 -7.55
C TRP A 122 -1.17 3.86 -8.90
N ARG A 123 -1.53 4.57 -9.97
CA ARG A 123 -0.90 4.37 -11.27
C ARG A 123 0.38 5.19 -11.35
N ALA A 124 1.49 4.55 -11.67
CA ALA A 124 2.79 5.18 -11.87
C ALA A 124 3.02 5.59 -13.34
N THR A 125 2.35 4.95 -14.29
CA THR A 125 2.43 5.35 -15.71
C THR A 125 1.61 6.63 -15.98
N PRO A 126 2.22 7.71 -16.54
CA PRO A 126 1.51 8.92 -16.92
C PRO A 126 0.50 8.68 -18.05
N LYS A 127 -0.44 9.62 -18.20
CA LYS A 127 -1.35 9.70 -19.36
C LYS A 127 -0.77 10.74 -20.34
N PRO A 128 -0.86 10.55 -21.66
CA PRO A 128 -1.38 9.37 -22.37
C PRO A 128 -0.40 8.18 -22.30
N ARG A 129 -0.95 6.96 -22.35
CA ARG A 129 -0.14 5.74 -22.37
C ARG A 129 0.40 5.51 -23.78
N GLU A 130 1.67 5.14 -23.89
CA GLU A 130 2.24 4.63 -25.14
C GLU A 130 1.49 3.37 -25.62
N ALA A 131 1.12 3.33 -26.90
CA ALA A 131 0.46 2.17 -27.48
C ALA A 131 1.36 0.93 -27.37
N GLY A 132 0.77 -0.24 -27.08
CA GLY A 132 1.53 -1.49 -26.93
C GLY A 132 2.25 -1.67 -25.59
N ARG A 133 2.26 -0.66 -24.69
CA ARG A 133 2.94 -0.76 -23.39
C ARG A 133 1.96 -1.08 -22.25
N GLY A 134 2.47 -1.85 -21.28
CA GLY A 134 1.74 -2.19 -20.06
C GLY A 134 1.46 -0.96 -19.19
N ILE A 135 0.84 -1.20 -18.04
CA ILE A 135 0.61 -0.14 -17.04
C ILE A 135 1.40 -0.48 -15.79
N VAL A 136 2.18 0.48 -15.32
CA VAL A 136 2.88 0.39 -14.04
C VAL A 136 2.02 1.01 -12.96
N PHE A 137 1.87 0.29 -11.87
CA PHE A 137 1.24 0.69 -10.62
C PHE A 137 2.30 0.77 -9.52
N THR A 138 1.98 1.48 -8.45
CA THR A 138 2.84 1.63 -7.28
C THR A 138 2.02 1.60 -5.99
N LEU A 139 2.62 1.07 -4.92
CA LEU A 139 2.14 1.22 -3.54
C LEU A 139 2.70 2.47 -2.84
N ASP A 140 3.60 3.20 -3.51
CA ASP A 140 4.20 4.42 -3.00
C ASP A 140 3.52 5.66 -3.61
N PRO A 141 2.85 6.51 -2.81
CA PRO A 141 2.18 7.70 -3.30
C PRO A 141 3.13 8.74 -3.93
N ALA A 142 4.42 8.73 -3.58
CA ALA A 142 5.41 9.65 -4.15
C ALA A 142 5.72 9.32 -5.63
N ARG A 143 5.44 8.08 -6.06
CA ARG A 143 5.67 7.61 -7.42
C ARG A 143 4.41 7.56 -8.28
N LYS A 144 3.33 8.18 -7.81
CA LYS A 144 2.10 8.32 -8.60
C LYS A 144 2.35 9.26 -9.77
N ALA A 145 1.81 8.92 -10.93
CA ALA A 145 1.79 9.86 -12.05
C ALA A 145 0.67 10.91 -11.88
N GLU A 146 0.94 12.14 -12.30
CA GLU A 146 -0.05 13.21 -12.32
C GLU A 146 -1.17 12.93 -13.33
N GLY A 147 -2.42 13.26 -12.99
CA GLY A 147 -3.60 13.00 -13.84
C GLY A 147 -3.90 11.52 -14.11
N ALA A 148 -3.12 10.61 -13.50
CA ALA A 148 -3.21 9.17 -13.73
C ALA A 148 -4.27 8.47 -12.88
N GLY A 149 -4.89 9.21 -11.96
CA GLY A 149 -5.79 8.70 -10.94
C GLY A 149 -7.14 8.16 -11.42
N VAL A 150 -7.72 7.32 -10.56
CA VAL A 150 -9.04 6.66 -10.69
C VAL A 150 -10.17 7.57 -10.22
N SER A 151 -10.05 8.89 -10.32
CA SER A 151 -10.99 9.86 -9.73
C SER A 151 -12.46 9.67 -10.15
N GLN A 152 -12.72 8.82 -11.14
CA GLN A 152 -14.01 8.50 -11.75
C GLN A 152 -14.57 7.09 -11.41
N PHE A 153 -13.85 6.19 -10.71
CA PHE A 153 -14.32 4.80 -10.51
C PHE A 153 -14.68 4.39 -9.05
N GLY A 154 -14.96 5.32 -8.11
CA GLY A 154 -15.50 4.90 -6.79
C GLY A 154 -15.61 5.94 -5.68
N SER A 155 -16.21 5.50 -4.56
CA SER A 155 -16.35 6.22 -3.28
C SER A 155 -15.06 6.10 -2.44
N GLY A 156 -14.06 6.90 -2.78
CA GLY A 156 -12.80 6.97 -2.04
C GLY A 156 -12.16 8.35 -2.15
N PRO A 157 -11.00 8.57 -1.51
CA PRO A 157 -10.25 9.81 -1.68
C PRO A 157 -10.05 10.12 -3.17
N ARG A 158 -10.30 11.36 -3.59
CA ARG A 158 -10.08 11.83 -4.97
C ARG A 158 -8.60 12.13 -5.25
N ASP A 159 -7.71 11.29 -4.70
CA ASP A 159 -6.26 11.42 -4.79
C ASP A 159 -5.67 10.55 -5.91
N GLY A 160 -6.55 9.87 -6.66
CA GLY A 160 -6.19 8.99 -7.76
C GLY A 160 -5.81 7.58 -7.37
N SER A 161 -5.89 7.23 -6.08
CA SER A 161 -5.65 5.86 -5.63
C SER A 161 -6.91 5.00 -5.63
N LEU A 162 -6.68 3.70 -5.56
CA LEU A 162 -7.70 2.70 -5.31
C LEU A 162 -7.20 1.75 -4.23
N SER A 163 -8.08 1.28 -3.34
CA SER A 163 -7.65 0.26 -2.38
C SER A 163 -7.51 -1.10 -3.06
N VAL A 164 -6.57 -1.92 -2.60
CA VAL A 164 -6.39 -3.32 -3.03
C VAL A 164 -7.72 -4.07 -3.03
N GLY A 165 -8.48 -3.94 -1.94
CA GLY A 165 -9.78 -4.58 -1.77
C GLY A 165 -10.83 -4.07 -2.75
N MET A 166 -10.88 -2.76 -3.01
CA MET A 166 -11.82 -2.19 -3.99
C MET A 166 -11.49 -2.68 -5.40
N ALA A 167 -10.19 -2.66 -5.77
CA ALA A 167 -9.71 -3.12 -7.06
C ALA A 167 -10.09 -4.58 -7.32
N VAL A 168 -9.84 -5.43 -6.33
CA VAL A 168 -10.17 -6.84 -6.38
C VAL A 168 -11.69 -7.06 -6.43
N SER A 169 -12.44 -6.51 -5.48
CA SER A 169 -13.86 -6.85 -5.33
C SER A 169 -14.74 -6.32 -6.44
N ASN A 170 -14.37 -5.18 -7.06
CA ASN A 170 -15.21 -4.53 -8.07
C ASN A 170 -14.76 -4.82 -9.50
N PHE A 171 -13.46 -5.04 -9.73
CA PHE A 171 -12.92 -5.14 -11.09
C PHE A 171 -12.44 -6.53 -11.46
N CYS A 172 -12.18 -7.42 -10.50
CA CYS A 172 -11.84 -8.80 -10.82
C CYS A 172 -13.09 -9.61 -11.14
N ARG A 173 -13.53 -9.50 -12.41
CA ARG A 173 -14.45 -10.47 -13.00
C ARG A 173 -13.71 -11.79 -13.19
N LEU A 174 -14.28 -12.88 -12.69
CA LEU A 174 -13.81 -14.22 -12.99
C LEU A 174 -14.00 -14.44 -14.50
N ARG A 175 -12.91 -14.74 -15.21
CA ARG A 175 -13.02 -15.25 -16.58
C ARG A 175 -13.42 -16.72 -16.47
N ILE A 176 -14.72 -16.97 -16.38
CA ILE A 176 -15.26 -18.32 -16.50
C ILE A 176 -15.11 -18.71 -17.98
N PRO A 177 -14.30 -19.72 -18.35
CA PRO A 177 -14.31 -20.21 -19.72
C PRO A 177 -15.70 -20.82 -19.96
N PHE A 178 -16.50 -20.20 -20.82
CA PHE A 178 -17.86 -20.64 -21.12
C PHE A 178 -17.92 -21.85 -22.08
N TRP A 179 -16.81 -22.60 -22.19
CA TRP A 179 -16.69 -23.82 -23.00
C TRP A 179 -15.65 -24.75 -22.37
N VAL A 180 -16.14 -25.73 -21.61
CA VAL A 180 -15.48 -27.00 -21.36
C VAL A 180 -16.32 -28.01 -22.12
N ASP A 181 -16.03 -28.18 -23.41
CA ASP A 181 -16.54 -29.27 -24.25
C ASP A 181 -15.36 -29.81 -25.07
#